data_AF-A0A7S2K0N5-F1
#
_entry.id   AF-A0A7S2K0N5-F1
#
_cell.length_a   1.000
_cell.length_b   1.000
_cell.length_c   1.000
_cell.angle_alpha   90.00
_cell.angle_beta   90.00
_cell.angle_gamma   90.00
#
_symmetry.space_group_name_H-M   'P 1'
#
loop_
_entity.id
_entity.type
_entity.pdbx_description
1 polymer ?
#
loop_
_entity_poly.entity_id
_entity_poly.type
_entity_poly.pdbx_seq_one_letter_code
_entity_poly.pdbx_strand_id
1 'polypeptide(L)'
;MTQLINLKAAKWEDEATLRKFMRDNRLPNRLARRIWNTYRHQRSAKDKKLRKQDIDSLVQMPMTLQVQLSAELHKPSLQHMPIFAAAGSSYTHDLSIICYFAFSERLGSPSQEVFHSNMRADSAICLLHGSMGYESAKLRHGRCTVHMFEWVCEGALWGNWVTRGNLASNTDTSRVELSAEKLRSVVTRHCNGFLWQAFRQYVSELADMVDLSLVSDVIEDESDRKIREGIAIRAFASTGECSMNDTQSLASSIAPLGMMRALSRMRSF
;
A
#
# COMPACT_ATOMS: atom_id res chain seq x y z
N MET A 1 7.10 5.09 38.94
CA MET A 1 7.18 6.54 38.65
C MET A 1 8.34 6.92 37.70
N THR A 2 9.31 6.03 37.43
CA THR A 2 10.52 6.32 36.63
C THR A 2 10.33 6.26 35.10
N GLN A 3 9.45 5.41 34.58
CA GLN A 3 9.29 5.23 33.12
C GLN A 3 8.83 6.48 32.37
N LEU A 4 7.89 7.25 32.93
CA LEU A 4 7.37 8.47 32.29
C LEU A 4 8.42 9.60 32.26
N ILE A 5 9.30 9.64 33.27
CA ILE A 5 10.43 10.59 33.32
C ILE A 5 11.44 10.23 32.22
N ASN A 6 11.77 8.95 32.07
CA ASN A 6 12.71 8.49 31.04
C ASN A 6 12.21 8.78 29.62
N LEU A 7 10.90 8.59 29.35
CA LEU A 7 10.31 8.94 28.06
C LEU A 7 10.38 10.44 27.75
N LYS A 8 10.15 11.29 28.76
CA LYS A 8 10.30 12.74 28.61
C LYS A 8 11.75 13.17 28.40
N ALA A 9 12.70 12.52 29.10
CA ALA A 9 14.12 12.80 28.96
C ALA A 9 14.65 12.48 27.56
N ALA A 10 14.36 11.28 27.04
CA ALA A 10 14.70 10.89 25.68
C ALA A 10 14.11 11.85 24.64
N LYS A 11 12.87 12.33 24.89
CA LYS A 11 12.24 13.34 24.03
C LYS A 11 12.99 14.65 23.98
N TRP A 12 13.46 15.14 25.11
CA TRP A 12 14.23 16.38 25.17
C TRP A 12 15.62 16.24 24.55
N GLU A 13 16.23 15.07 24.66
CA GLU A 13 17.54 14.77 24.07
C GLU A 13 17.51 14.81 22.53
N ASP A 14 16.52 14.17 21.90
CA ASP A 14 16.33 14.24 20.44
C ASP A 14 16.11 15.68 19.98
N GLU A 15 15.28 16.43 20.71
CA GLU A 15 14.95 17.83 20.42
C GLU A 15 16.19 18.72 20.51
N ALA A 16 17.03 18.52 21.53
CA ALA A 16 18.28 19.26 21.69
C ALA A 16 19.27 18.92 20.57
N THR A 17 19.38 17.65 20.21
CA THR A 17 20.28 17.16 19.13
C THR A 17 19.90 17.75 17.78
N LEU A 18 18.61 17.77 17.44
CA LEU A 18 18.13 18.38 16.18
C LEU A 18 18.43 19.89 16.13
N ARG A 19 18.22 20.62 17.24
CA ARG A 19 18.55 22.06 17.30
C ARG A 19 20.04 22.32 17.15
N LYS A 20 20.88 21.48 17.78
CA LYS A 20 22.34 21.55 17.64
C LYS A 20 22.74 21.33 16.18
N PHE A 21 22.24 20.27 15.55
CA PHE A 21 22.49 19.98 14.13
C PHE A 21 22.16 21.16 13.20
N MET A 22 20.99 21.79 13.36
CA MET A 22 20.58 22.92 12.52
C MET A 22 21.48 24.16 12.72
N ARG A 23 21.97 24.37 13.95
CA ARG A 23 22.90 25.46 14.29
C ARG A 23 24.28 25.23 13.73
N ASP A 24 24.82 24.03 13.92
CA ASP A 24 26.16 23.64 13.47
C ASP A 24 26.27 23.71 11.94
N ASN A 25 25.20 23.33 11.23
CA ASN A 25 25.11 23.42 9.76
C ASN A 25 24.67 24.81 9.25
N ARG A 26 24.51 25.81 10.14
CA ARG A 26 24.12 27.19 9.80
C ARG A 26 22.91 27.28 8.87
N LEU A 27 21.89 26.44 9.10
CA LEU A 27 20.71 26.46 8.26
C LEU A 27 20.01 27.84 8.35
N PRO A 28 19.53 28.39 7.22
CA PRO A 28 18.76 29.63 7.25
C PRO A 28 17.58 29.51 8.22
N ASN A 29 17.36 30.54 9.05
CA ASN A 29 16.33 30.54 10.09
C ASN A 29 14.95 30.12 9.57
N ARG A 30 14.61 30.50 8.33
CA ARG A 30 13.35 30.12 7.67
C ARG A 30 13.25 28.61 7.44
N LEU A 31 14.33 27.96 6.99
CA LEU A 31 14.37 26.52 6.77
C LEU A 31 14.40 25.76 8.10
N ALA A 32 15.23 26.19 9.05
CA ALA A 32 15.31 25.58 10.38
C ALA A 32 13.96 25.57 11.10
N ARG A 33 13.20 26.68 11.02
CA ARG A 33 11.84 26.76 11.59
C ARG A 33 10.86 25.80 10.91
N ARG A 34 10.92 25.65 9.58
CA ARG A 34 10.09 24.68 8.85
C ARG A 34 10.40 23.25 9.28
N ILE A 35 11.67 22.86 9.30
CA ILE A 35 12.12 21.54 9.76
C ILE A 35 11.64 21.28 11.19
N TRP A 36 11.82 22.26 12.09
CA TRP A 36 11.41 22.14 13.48
C TRP A 36 9.90 21.94 13.65
N ASN A 37 9.09 22.71 12.93
CA ASN A 37 7.64 22.58 12.98
C ASN A 37 7.20 21.22 12.44
N THR A 38 7.70 20.81 11.28
CA THR A 38 7.41 19.49 10.69
C THR A 38 7.79 18.37 11.66
N TYR A 39 8.98 18.44 12.27
CA TYR A 39 9.43 17.47 13.26
C TYR A 39 8.49 17.38 14.47
N ARG A 40 8.08 18.52 15.04
CA ARG A 40 7.15 18.55 16.17
C ARG A 40 5.79 17.98 15.83
N HIS A 41 5.26 18.30 14.64
CA HIS A 41 3.97 17.78 14.18
C HIS A 41 4.03 16.25 14.01
N GLN A 42 5.06 15.76 13.31
CA GLN A 42 5.30 14.31 13.14
C GLN A 42 5.41 13.58 14.47
N ARG A 43 6.08 14.19 15.46
CA ARG A 43 6.20 13.59 16.78
C ARG A 43 4.85 13.53 17.50
N SER A 44 4.06 14.60 17.46
CA SER A 44 2.73 14.62 18.08
C SER A 44 1.75 13.64 17.44
N ALA A 45 1.89 13.39 16.14
CA ALA A 45 1.06 12.44 15.40
C ALA A 45 1.42 10.98 15.75
N LYS A 46 2.72 10.68 15.92
CA LYS A 46 3.20 9.37 16.38
C LYS A 46 2.65 9.00 17.76
N ASP A 47 2.52 9.97 18.66
CA ASP A 47 2.00 9.73 20.01
C ASP A 47 0.51 9.33 20.02
N LYS A 48 -0.24 9.57 18.92
CA LYS A 48 -1.70 9.38 18.87
C LYS A 48 -2.16 8.06 18.26
N LYS A 49 -1.36 7.41 17.41
CA LYS A 49 -1.79 6.22 16.68
C LYS A 49 -0.75 5.11 16.79
N LEU A 50 -1.12 4.05 17.53
CA LEU A 50 -0.33 2.83 17.63
C LEU A 50 -0.43 2.03 16.34
N ARG A 51 0.71 1.63 15.76
CA ARG A 51 0.75 0.68 14.65
C ARG A 51 0.97 -0.73 15.19
N LYS A 52 0.62 -1.74 14.39
CA LYS A 52 0.89 -3.16 14.73
C LYS A 52 2.34 -3.41 15.14
N GLN A 53 3.29 -2.80 14.43
CA GLN A 53 4.73 -2.94 14.69
C GLN A 53 5.23 -2.23 15.95
N ASP A 54 4.43 -1.35 16.54
CA ASP A 54 4.79 -0.61 17.76
C ASP A 54 4.33 -1.36 19.03
N ILE A 55 3.70 -2.54 18.89
CA ILE A 55 3.17 -3.35 19.99
C ILE A 55 3.92 -4.70 20.02
N ASP A 56 4.92 -4.82 20.90
CA ASP A 56 5.81 -5.98 20.98
C ASP A 56 5.07 -7.33 21.16
N SER A 57 3.97 -7.33 21.92
CA SER A 57 3.17 -8.54 22.13
C SER A 57 2.52 -9.05 20.83
N LEU A 58 2.16 -8.15 19.91
CA LEU A 58 1.61 -8.54 18.61
C LEU A 58 2.68 -9.10 17.67
N VAL A 59 3.92 -8.64 17.80
CA VAL A 59 5.07 -9.14 17.02
C VAL A 59 5.45 -10.56 17.44
N GLN A 60 5.28 -10.89 18.72
CA GLN A 60 5.59 -12.22 19.28
C GLN A 60 4.49 -13.27 19.05
N MET A 61 3.32 -12.88 18.52
CA MET A 61 2.24 -13.83 18.27
C MET A 61 2.62 -14.88 17.22
N PRO A 62 2.05 -16.10 17.26
CA PRO A 62 2.17 -17.07 16.19
C PRO A 62 1.82 -16.47 14.82
N MET A 63 2.59 -16.84 13.80
CA MET A 63 2.45 -16.30 12.44
C MET A 63 1.02 -16.43 11.88
N THR A 64 0.33 -17.53 12.18
CA THR A 64 -1.07 -17.75 11.77
C THR A 64 -2.02 -16.67 12.27
N LEU A 65 -1.90 -16.28 13.55
CA LEU A 65 -2.69 -15.20 14.14
C LEU A 65 -2.29 -13.84 13.58
N GLN A 66 -1.00 -13.63 13.28
CA GLN A 66 -0.55 -12.40 12.65
C GLN A 66 -1.11 -12.22 11.24
N VAL A 67 -1.24 -13.31 10.47
CA VAL A 67 -1.85 -13.32 9.14
C VAL A 67 -3.34 -12.98 9.23
N GLN A 68 -4.08 -13.64 10.14
CA GLN A 68 -5.50 -13.35 10.37
C GLN A 68 -5.71 -11.89 10.79
N LEU A 69 -4.93 -11.39 11.75
CA LEU A 69 -5.02 -9.99 12.18
C LEU A 69 -4.75 -9.03 11.01
N SER A 70 -3.72 -9.30 10.19
CA SER A 70 -3.43 -8.47 9.02
C SER A 70 -4.55 -8.53 7.97
N ALA A 71 -5.19 -9.68 7.79
CA ALA A 71 -6.33 -9.82 6.91
C ALA A 71 -7.50 -8.95 7.40
N GLU A 72 -7.89 -9.05 8.66
CA GLU A 72 -8.99 -8.24 9.22
C GLU A 72 -8.73 -6.73 9.12
N LEU A 73 -7.48 -6.29 9.32
CA LEU A 73 -7.12 -4.88 9.25
C LEU A 73 -7.09 -4.33 7.81
N HIS A 74 -6.56 -5.10 6.85
CA HIS A 74 -6.26 -4.59 5.51
C HIS A 74 -7.23 -5.07 4.42
N LYS A 75 -7.95 -6.17 4.63
CA LYS A 75 -8.89 -6.73 3.64
C LYS A 75 -9.94 -5.72 3.18
N PRO A 76 -10.58 -4.89 4.04
CA PRO A 76 -11.52 -3.87 3.56
C PRO A 76 -10.87 -2.95 2.54
N SER A 77 -9.69 -2.41 2.85
CA SER A 77 -8.95 -1.53 1.92
C SER A 77 -8.53 -2.24 0.63
N LEU A 78 -8.10 -3.50 0.72
CA LEU A 78 -7.71 -4.29 -0.45
C LEU A 78 -8.91 -4.55 -1.37
N GLN A 79 -10.08 -4.85 -0.82
CA GLN A 79 -11.31 -5.10 -1.57
C GLN A 79 -11.88 -3.85 -2.27
N HIS A 80 -11.39 -2.65 -1.95
CA HIS A 80 -11.74 -1.45 -2.73
C HIS A 80 -11.05 -1.40 -4.10
N MET A 81 -10.00 -2.20 -4.32
CA MET A 81 -9.43 -2.38 -5.66
C MET A 81 -10.25 -3.41 -6.45
N PRO A 82 -10.71 -3.08 -7.67
CA PRO A 82 -11.57 -3.96 -8.46
C PRO A 82 -11.07 -5.40 -8.62
N ILE A 83 -9.77 -5.57 -8.87
CA ILE A 83 -9.19 -6.91 -9.07
C ILE A 83 -9.24 -7.77 -7.79
N PHE A 84 -9.01 -7.18 -6.63
CA PHE A 84 -9.04 -7.91 -5.37
C PHE A 84 -10.46 -8.08 -4.84
N ALA A 85 -11.38 -7.18 -5.19
CA ALA A 85 -12.80 -7.34 -4.94
C ALA A 85 -13.34 -8.61 -5.63
N ALA A 86 -13.00 -8.79 -6.92
CA ALA A 86 -13.38 -9.96 -7.70
C ALA A 86 -12.78 -11.26 -7.14
N ALA A 87 -11.58 -11.20 -6.56
CA ALA A 87 -10.94 -12.34 -5.90
C ALA A 87 -11.57 -12.71 -4.53
N GLY A 88 -12.38 -11.81 -3.95
CA GLY A 88 -12.75 -11.81 -2.54
C GLY A 88 -13.49 -13.06 -2.05
N SER A 89 -14.28 -13.71 -2.91
CA SER A 89 -15.05 -14.91 -2.57
C SER A 89 -14.23 -16.19 -2.71
N SER A 90 -13.47 -16.33 -3.79
CA SER A 90 -12.77 -17.59 -4.13
C SER A 90 -11.38 -17.69 -3.50
N TYR A 91 -10.70 -16.57 -3.25
CA TYR A 91 -9.28 -16.55 -2.86
C TYR A 91 -9.04 -15.95 -1.47
N THR A 92 -9.97 -16.16 -0.53
CA THR A 92 -9.91 -15.55 0.82
C THR A 92 -8.59 -15.83 1.57
N HIS A 93 -8.05 -17.04 1.45
CA HIS A 93 -6.78 -17.43 2.07
C HIS A 93 -5.59 -16.68 1.44
N ASP A 94 -5.51 -16.66 0.11
CA ASP A 94 -4.44 -15.99 -0.62
C ASP A 94 -4.43 -14.48 -0.35
N LEU A 95 -5.61 -13.86 -0.29
CA LEU A 95 -5.74 -12.44 0.07
C LEU A 95 -5.24 -12.16 1.50
N SER A 96 -5.45 -13.09 2.43
CA SER A 96 -4.95 -12.96 3.81
C SER A 96 -3.42 -12.98 3.85
N ILE A 97 -2.80 -13.86 3.05
CA ILE A 97 -1.35 -13.93 2.88
C ILE A 97 -0.81 -12.63 2.26
N ILE A 98 -1.46 -12.11 1.22
CA ILE A 98 -1.08 -10.83 0.57
C ILE A 98 -1.16 -9.67 1.58
N CYS A 99 -2.26 -9.56 2.33
CA CYS A 99 -2.43 -8.55 3.38
C CYS A 99 -1.35 -8.59 4.46
N TYR A 100 -0.79 -9.76 4.74
CA TYR A 100 0.28 -9.91 5.73
C TYR A 100 1.66 -9.53 5.19
N PHE A 101 2.01 -10.01 3.99
CA PHE A 101 3.37 -9.90 3.49
C PHE A 101 3.63 -8.68 2.58
N ALA A 102 2.62 -8.21 1.85
CA ALA A 102 2.81 -7.20 0.82
C ALA A 102 2.47 -5.76 1.27
N PHE A 103 1.72 -5.62 2.36
CA PHE A 103 1.29 -4.33 2.90
C PHE A 103 2.32 -3.72 3.85
N SER A 104 2.40 -2.39 3.83
CA SER A 104 3.06 -1.61 4.87
C SER A 104 2.23 -0.39 5.26
N GLU A 105 2.03 -0.18 6.56
CA GLU A 105 1.29 0.97 7.08
C GLU A 105 2.22 2.18 7.23
N ARG A 106 1.76 3.34 6.76
CA ARG A 106 2.43 4.63 6.92
C ARG A 106 1.51 5.63 7.60
N LEU A 107 2.10 6.46 8.44
CA LEU A 107 1.45 7.64 9.00
C LEU A 107 2.01 8.88 8.30
N GLY A 108 1.15 9.85 8.03
CA GLY A 108 1.53 11.11 7.42
C GLY A 108 1.00 12.30 8.21
N SER A 109 1.84 13.29 8.47
CA SER A 109 1.40 14.56 9.07
C SER A 109 0.80 15.51 8.03
N PRO A 110 0.00 16.52 8.43
CA PRO A 110 -0.45 17.57 7.54
C PRO A 110 0.71 18.20 6.77
N SER A 111 0.46 18.50 5.50
CA SER A 111 1.43 19.02 4.52
C SER A 111 2.62 18.09 4.25
N GLN A 112 2.59 16.83 4.69
CA GLN A 112 3.62 15.87 4.32
C GLN A 112 3.43 15.44 2.87
N GLU A 113 4.44 15.70 2.07
CA GLU A 113 4.54 15.21 0.70
C GLU A 113 4.76 13.70 0.71
N VAL A 114 3.96 12.98 -0.07
CA VAL A 114 4.02 11.53 -0.22
C VAL A 114 4.79 11.17 -1.47
N PHE A 115 4.50 11.85 -2.57
CA PHE A 115 5.32 11.82 -3.78
C PHE A 115 5.14 13.11 -4.57
N HIS A 116 6.11 13.38 -5.45
CA HIS A 116 6.05 14.43 -6.45
C HIS A 116 5.83 13.85 -7.84
N SER A 117 5.49 14.70 -8.79
CA SER A 117 5.41 14.31 -10.20
C SER A 117 6.77 13.84 -10.73
N ASN A 118 6.73 12.95 -11.71
CA ASN A 118 7.90 12.34 -12.36
C ASN A 118 8.79 11.49 -11.44
N MET A 119 8.22 10.98 -10.34
CA MET A 119 8.89 9.99 -9.50
C MET A 119 8.47 8.58 -9.92
N ARG A 120 9.41 7.65 -9.89
CA ARG A 120 9.07 6.23 -10.05
C ARG A 120 8.28 5.79 -8.80
N ALA A 121 7.14 5.15 -9.02
CA ALA A 121 6.36 4.54 -7.96
C ALA A 121 6.48 3.01 -8.04
N ASP A 122 6.83 2.38 -6.92
CA ASP A 122 6.95 0.92 -6.80
C ASP A 122 5.86 0.32 -5.89
N SER A 123 4.87 1.14 -5.52
CA SER A 123 3.75 0.74 -4.66
C SER A 123 2.48 1.53 -4.98
N ALA A 124 1.33 0.87 -4.86
CA ALA A 124 0.04 1.54 -4.80
C ALA A 124 -0.27 1.95 -3.36
N ILE A 125 -1.02 3.04 -3.19
CA ILE A 125 -1.28 3.68 -1.90
C ILE A 125 -2.78 3.73 -1.67
N CYS A 126 -3.26 3.25 -0.52
CA CYS A 126 -4.65 3.38 -0.11
C CYS A 126 -4.76 4.24 1.14
N LEU A 127 -5.65 5.24 1.12
CA LEU A 127 -5.90 6.08 2.29
C LEU A 127 -6.84 5.37 3.27
N LEU A 128 -6.42 5.15 4.51
CA LEU A 128 -7.26 4.53 5.55
C LEU A 128 -7.96 5.56 6.45
N HIS A 129 -7.33 6.71 6.68
CA HIS A 129 -7.86 7.76 7.53
C HIS A 129 -7.28 9.12 7.13
N GLY A 130 -8.07 10.18 7.28
CA GLY A 130 -7.69 11.55 6.97
C GLY A 130 -8.08 11.94 5.54
N SER A 131 -7.32 12.86 4.97
CA SER A 131 -7.52 13.37 3.61
C SER A 131 -6.18 13.75 3.00
N MET A 132 -6.05 13.53 1.70
CA MET A 132 -4.86 13.90 0.93
C MET A 132 -5.27 14.76 -0.27
N GLY A 133 -4.45 15.74 -0.62
CA GLY A 133 -4.59 16.51 -1.85
C GLY A 133 -3.72 15.90 -2.93
N TYR A 134 -4.31 15.65 -4.09
CA TYR A 134 -3.59 15.27 -5.30
C TYR A 134 -3.69 16.41 -6.32
N GLU A 135 -2.55 16.82 -6.86
CA GLU A 135 -2.45 17.90 -7.83
C GLU A 135 -1.74 17.40 -9.11
N SER A 136 -2.38 17.56 -10.26
CA SER A 136 -1.77 17.19 -11.55
C SER A 136 -2.35 18.02 -12.69
N ALA A 137 -1.48 18.39 -13.64
CA ALA A 137 -1.87 19.09 -14.86
C ALA A 137 -2.84 18.28 -15.75
N LYS A 138 -2.94 16.97 -15.53
CA LYS A 138 -3.87 16.10 -16.27
C LYS A 138 -5.30 16.11 -15.72
N LEU A 139 -5.52 16.60 -14.51
CA LEU A 139 -6.86 16.65 -13.93
C LEU A 139 -7.66 17.80 -14.52
N ARG A 140 -8.97 17.60 -14.71
CA ARG A 140 -9.89 18.64 -15.23
C ARG A 140 -9.83 19.93 -14.42
N HIS A 141 -9.70 19.81 -13.11
CA HIS A 141 -9.65 20.94 -12.17
C HIS A 141 -8.24 21.21 -11.61
N GLY A 142 -7.22 20.52 -12.12
CA GLY A 142 -5.84 20.60 -11.63
C GLY A 142 -5.57 19.99 -10.25
N ARG A 143 -6.62 19.75 -9.45
CA ARG A 143 -6.55 19.17 -8.10
C ARG A 143 -7.77 18.31 -7.77
N CYS A 144 -7.58 17.29 -6.96
CA CYS A 144 -8.65 16.54 -6.31
C CYS A 144 -8.27 16.14 -4.88
N THR A 145 -9.25 15.73 -4.09
CA THR A 145 -9.04 15.21 -2.73
C THR A 145 -9.19 13.70 -2.78
N VAL A 146 -8.18 12.98 -2.28
CA VAL A 146 -8.25 11.54 -2.10
C VAL A 146 -8.96 11.24 -0.79
N HIS A 147 -10.02 10.45 -0.88
CA HIS A 147 -10.88 10.04 0.21
C HIS A 147 -10.51 8.66 0.77
N MET A 148 -11.14 8.30 1.88
CA MET A 148 -10.92 7.01 2.54
C MET A 148 -11.23 5.84 1.60
N PHE A 149 -10.34 4.85 1.61
CA PHE A 149 -10.31 3.66 0.76
C PHE A 149 -10.07 3.88 -0.73
N GLU A 150 -9.77 5.12 -1.15
CA GLU A 150 -9.34 5.36 -2.51
C GLU A 150 -7.89 4.95 -2.71
N TRP A 151 -7.62 4.37 -3.87
CA TRP A 151 -6.31 3.90 -4.28
C TRP A 151 -5.65 4.89 -5.24
N VAL A 152 -4.36 5.11 -5.00
CA VAL A 152 -3.49 5.97 -5.80
C VAL A 152 -2.33 5.14 -6.32
N CYS A 153 -1.88 5.43 -7.54
CA CYS A 153 -0.79 4.73 -8.21
C CYS A 153 -1.05 3.22 -8.38
N GLU A 154 -2.29 2.79 -8.66
CA GLU A 154 -2.59 1.37 -8.93
C GLU A 154 -1.67 0.80 -10.04
N GLY A 155 -1.39 1.60 -11.08
CA GLY A 155 -0.51 1.19 -12.17
C GLY A 155 0.91 0.78 -11.74
N ALA A 156 1.37 1.20 -10.55
CA ALA A 156 2.66 0.79 -9.99
C ALA A 156 2.73 -0.71 -9.67
N LEU A 157 1.59 -1.37 -9.44
CA LEU A 157 1.55 -2.81 -9.17
C LEU A 157 1.83 -3.63 -10.44
N TRP A 158 1.45 -3.08 -11.59
CA TRP A 158 1.38 -3.78 -12.87
C TRP A 158 2.47 -3.36 -13.86
N GLY A 159 3.24 -2.32 -13.54
CA GLY A 159 4.09 -1.65 -14.51
C GLY A 159 5.26 -0.88 -13.90
N ASN A 160 6.12 -0.35 -14.77
CA ASN A 160 7.03 0.73 -14.39
C ASN A 160 6.21 2.03 -14.38
N TRP A 161 5.66 2.39 -13.23
CA TRP A 161 4.83 3.58 -13.10
C TRP A 161 5.66 4.81 -12.73
N VAL A 162 5.38 5.92 -13.41
CA VAL A 162 5.95 7.24 -13.11
C VAL A 162 4.80 8.16 -12.75
N THR A 163 4.84 8.70 -11.54
CA THR A 163 3.79 9.57 -10.99
C THR A 163 3.57 10.78 -11.89
N ARG A 164 2.31 11.16 -12.06
CA ARG A 164 1.86 12.25 -12.92
C ARG A 164 1.51 13.51 -12.14
N GLY A 165 1.41 13.43 -10.82
CA GLY A 165 1.09 14.55 -9.95
C GLY A 165 1.86 14.56 -8.65
N ASN A 166 1.51 15.53 -7.81
CA ASN A 166 2.00 15.63 -6.45
C ASN A 166 0.89 15.14 -5.51
N LEU A 167 1.24 14.30 -4.54
CA LEU A 167 0.33 13.84 -3.51
C LEU A 167 0.86 14.30 -2.15
N ALA A 168 0.03 15.02 -1.39
CA ALA A 168 0.37 15.50 -0.06
C ALA A 168 -0.78 15.29 0.92
N SER A 169 -0.45 15.04 2.18
CA SER A 169 -1.45 14.90 3.24
C SER A 169 -2.04 16.27 3.60
N ASN A 170 -3.36 16.41 3.61
CA ASN A 170 -4.03 17.63 4.07
C ASN A 170 -4.24 17.63 5.59
N THR A 171 -4.37 16.44 6.17
CA THR A 171 -4.61 16.20 7.60
C THR A 171 -3.63 15.15 8.15
N ASP A 172 -3.76 14.79 9.43
CA ASP A 172 -3.10 13.59 9.95
C ASP A 172 -3.71 12.36 9.25
N THR A 173 -2.88 11.66 8.48
CA THR A 173 -3.27 10.58 7.59
C THR A 173 -2.70 9.25 8.05
N SER A 174 -3.48 8.20 7.81
CA SER A 174 -3.03 6.81 7.91
C SER A 174 -3.27 6.18 6.56
N ARG A 175 -2.25 5.55 6.00
CA ARG A 175 -2.34 4.93 4.68
C ARG A 175 -1.63 3.58 4.69
N VAL A 176 -2.00 2.74 3.74
CA VAL A 176 -1.29 1.50 3.47
C VAL A 176 -0.68 1.56 2.08
N GLU A 177 0.51 1.00 1.96
CA GLU A 177 1.26 0.89 0.72
C GLU A 177 1.33 -0.59 0.37
N LEU A 178 0.86 -0.95 -0.83
CA LEU A 178 0.97 -2.27 -1.41
C LEU A 178 2.17 -2.28 -2.36
N SER A 179 3.26 -2.95 -1.97
CA SER A 179 4.48 -3.01 -2.79
C SER A 179 4.32 -3.97 -3.96
N ALA A 180 4.66 -3.51 -5.16
CA ALA A 180 4.59 -4.32 -6.38
C ALA A 180 5.55 -5.53 -6.34
N GLU A 181 6.76 -5.32 -5.83
CA GLU A 181 7.76 -6.38 -5.66
C GLU A 181 7.28 -7.44 -4.66
N LYS A 182 6.80 -7.01 -3.49
CA LYS A 182 6.31 -7.93 -2.47
C LYS A 182 5.06 -8.67 -2.92
N LEU A 183 4.11 -7.97 -3.55
CA LEU A 183 2.92 -8.58 -4.12
C LEU A 183 3.29 -9.71 -5.09
N ARG A 184 4.19 -9.44 -6.04
CA ARG A 184 4.68 -10.44 -6.99
C ARG A 184 5.35 -11.61 -6.30
N SER A 185 6.24 -11.34 -5.35
CA SER A 185 6.94 -12.39 -4.59
C SER A 185 5.96 -13.25 -3.79
N VAL A 186 4.91 -12.67 -3.22
CA VAL A 186 3.93 -13.40 -2.41
C VAL A 186 3.04 -14.25 -3.30
N VAL A 187 2.47 -13.65 -4.35
CA VAL A 187 1.56 -14.35 -5.26
C VAL A 187 2.25 -15.52 -5.95
N THR A 188 3.51 -15.36 -6.36
CA THR A 188 4.25 -16.43 -7.04
C THR A 188 4.74 -17.55 -6.12
N ARG A 189 4.90 -17.29 -4.81
CA ARG A 189 5.45 -18.27 -3.86
C ARG A 189 4.41 -18.93 -2.97
N HIS A 190 3.33 -18.24 -2.67
CA HIS A 190 2.42 -18.60 -1.59
C HIS A 190 0.95 -18.68 -2.01
N CYS A 191 0.58 -18.14 -3.17
CA CYS A 191 -0.81 -18.14 -3.62
C CYS A 191 -1.05 -19.18 -4.72
N ASN A 192 -2.33 -19.44 -4.97
CA ASN A 192 -2.74 -20.30 -6.07
C ASN A 192 -2.29 -19.73 -7.42
N GLY A 193 -1.81 -20.59 -8.32
CA GLY A 193 -1.43 -20.21 -9.69
C GLY A 193 -2.56 -19.56 -10.49
N PHE A 194 -3.82 -19.91 -10.21
CA PHE A 194 -4.99 -19.28 -10.84
C PHE A 194 -5.12 -17.79 -10.49
N LEU A 195 -4.82 -17.41 -9.25
CA LEU A 195 -4.83 -15.99 -8.85
C LEU A 195 -3.82 -15.18 -9.67
N TRP A 196 -2.62 -15.74 -9.86
CA TRP A 196 -1.60 -15.11 -10.70
C TRP A 196 -2.03 -15.01 -12.16
N GLN A 197 -2.65 -16.06 -12.70
CA GLN A 197 -3.16 -16.04 -14.07
C GLN A 197 -4.26 -15.00 -14.25
N ALA A 198 -5.17 -14.85 -13.28
CA ALA A 198 -6.22 -13.84 -13.28
C ALA A 198 -5.63 -12.42 -13.24
N PHE A 199 -4.60 -12.17 -12.43
CA PHE A 199 -3.90 -10.89 -12.43
C PHE A 199 -3.26 -10.59 -13.78
N ARG A 200 -2.63 -11.57 -14.43
CA ARG A 200 -2.04 -11.37 -15.76
C ARG A 200 -3.10 -11.06 -16.81
N GLN A 201 -4.23 -11.77 -16.78
CA GLN A 201 -5.35 -11.51 -17.69
C GLN A 201 -5.93 -10.12 -17.46
N TYR A 202 -6.13 -9.72 -16.21
CA TYR A 202 -6.58 -8.38 -15.85
C TYR A 202 -5.66 -7.29 -16.40
N VAL A 203 -4.35 -7.43 -16.19
CA VAL A 203 -3.37 -6.46 -16.68
C VAL A 203 -3.33 -6.40 -18.21
N SER A 204 -3.45 -7.54 -18.89
CA SER A 204 -3.54 -7.59 -20.36
C SER A 204 -4.75 -6.82 -20.87
N GLU A 205 -5.94 -7.13 -20.36
CA GLU A 205 -7.17 -6.44 -20.79
C GLU A 205 -7.18 -4.95 -20.40
N LEU A 206 -6.58 -4.60 -19.25
CA LEU A 206 -6.43 -3.22 -18.84
C LEU A 206 -5.50 -2.45 -19.79
N ALA A 207 -4.40 -3.06 -20.22
CA ALA A 207 -3.47 -2.45 -21.16
C ALA A 207 -4.09 -2.27 -22.56
N ASP A 208 -4.96 -3.19 -22.98
CA ASP A 208 -5.64 -3.10 -24.28
C ASP A 208 -6.74 -2.02 -24.29
N MET A 209 -7.45 -1.83 -23.18
CA MET A 209 -8.56 -0.88 -23.11
C MET A 209 -8.17 0.52 -22.66
N VAL A 210 -7.09 0.67 -21.89
CA VAL A 210 -6.73 1.93 -21.25
C VAL A 210 -5.39 2.43 -21.77
N ASP A 211 -5.41 3.62 -22.38
CA ASP A 211 -4.18 4.33 -22.73
C ASP A 211 -3.46 4.79 -21.45
N LEU A 212 -2.49 4.00 -21.01
CA LEU A 212 -1.67 4.25 -19.82
C LEU A 212 -0.95 5.62 -19.87
N SER A 213 -0.81 6.23 -21.05
CA SER A 213 -0.24 7.57 -21.18
C SER A 213 -1.20 8.67 -20.70
N LEU A 214 -2.51 8.43 -20.75
CA LEU A 214 -3.54 9.39 -20.35
C LEU A 214 -4.02 9.18 -18.90
N VAL A 215 -3.78 8.00 -18.33
CA VAL A 215 -4.19 7.67 -16.96
C VAL A 215 -3.50 8.56 -15.92
N SER A 216 -4.29 9.11 -15.00
CA SER A 216 -3.83 9.81 -13.79
C SER A 216 -3.43 8.84 -12.68
N ASP A 217 -2.73 9.33 -11.65
CA ASP A 217 -2.38 8.49 -10.49
C ASP A 217 -3.63 8.10 -9.67
N VAL A 218 -4.74 8.83 -9.78
CA VAL A 218 -6.01 8.62 -9.07
C VAL A 218 -7.12 8.32 -10.07
N ILE A 219 -8.05 7.42 -9.73
CA ILE A 219 -9.25 7.13 -10.51
C ILE A 219 -10.36 8.10 -10.06
N GLU A 220 -10.67 9.12 -10.87
CA GLU A 220 -11.68 10.13 -10.51
C GLU A 220 -13.08 9.76 -10.98
N ASP A 221 -13.20 9.08 -12.13
CA ASP A 221 -14.48 8.80 -12.75
C ASP A 221 -15.02 7.43 -12.33
N GLU A 222 -16.29 7.43 -11.91
CA GLU A 222 -17.05 6.21 -11.62
C GLU A 222 -17.17 5.32 -12.86
N SER A 223 -17.13 5.90 -14.07
CA SER A 223 -17.11 5.14 -15.32
C SER A 223 -15.84 4.30 -15.47
N ASP A 224 -14.67 4.88 -15.20
CA ASP A 224 -13.37 4.18 -15.21
C ASP A 224 -13.33 3.05 -14.19
N ARG A 225 -13.90 3.30 -13.00
CA ARG A 225 -14.01 2.28 -11.95
C ARG A 225 -14.84 1.08 -12.43
N LYS A 226 -16.01 1.32 -13.02
CA LYS A 226 -16.87 0.24 -13.56
C LYS A 226 -16.21 -0.53 -14.69
N ILE A 227 -15.44 0.14 -15.54
CA ILE A 227 -14.65 -0.51 -16.59
C ILE A 227 -13.66 -1.48 -15.95
N ARG A 228 -12.91 -1.04 -14.93
CA ARG A 228 -11.94 -1.89 -14.20
C ARG A 228 -12.60 -3.05 -13.47
N GLU A 229 -13.77 -2.83 -12.87
CA GLU A 229 -14.58 -3.90 -12.26
C GLU A 229 -15.02 -4.94 -13.29
N GLY A 230 -15.48 -4.49 -14.47
CA GLY A 230 -15.82 -5.37 -15.58
C GLY A 230 -14.63 -6.21 -16.08
N ILE A 231 -13.45 -5.61 -16.20
CA ILE A 231 -12.21 -6.33 -16.57
C ILE A 231 -11.85 -7.37 -15.50
N ALA A 232 -11.88 -6.98 -14.21
CA ALA A 232 -11.56 -7.86 -13.11
C ALA A 232 -12.46 -9.10 -13.10
N ILE A 233 -13.77 -8.92 -13.25
CA ILE A 233 -14.74 -10.02 -13.29
C ILE A 233 -14.43 -10.99 -14.45
N ARG A 234 -14.18 -10.46 -15.66
CA ARG A 234 -13.87 -11.30 -16.82
C ARG A 234 -12.55 -12.05 -16.67
N ALA A 235 -11.53 -11.39 -16.11
CA ALA A 235 -10.23 -11.99 -15.86
C ALA A 235 -10.36 -13.24 -14.97
N PHE A 236 -11.13 -13.15 -13.87
CA PHE A 236 -11.40 -14.29 -12.99
C PHE A 236 -12.35 -15.33 -13.58
N ALA A 237 -13.32 -14.93 -14.42
CA ALA A 237 -14.20 -15.87 -15.10
C ALA A 237 -13.42 -16.73 -16.13
N SER A 238 -12.42 -16.15 -16.79
CA SER A 238 -11.61 -16.83 -17.81
C SER A 238 -10.64 -17.87 -17.24
N THR A 239 -10.21 -17.71 -15.97
CA THR A 239 -9.27 -18.63 -15.32
C THR A 239 -9.86 -19.99 -14.99
N GLY A 240 -11.16 -20.18 -15.25
CA GLY A 240 -11.77 -21.51 -15.25
C GLY A 240 -11.67 -22.17 -13.89
N GLU A 241 -12.33 -21.59 -12.87
CA GLU A 241 -12.85 -22.41 -11.78
C GLU A 241 -13.86 -23.38 -12.37
N CYS A 242 -13.30 -24.45 -12.94
CA CYS A 242 -13.90 -25.69 -13.29
C CYS A 242 -14.52 -26.20 -11.99
N SER A 243 -15.83 -25.95 -11.83
CA SER A 243 -16.77 -26.68 -10.97
C SER A 243 -16.08 -27.71 -10.05
N MET A 244 -15.56 -27.26 -8.90
CA MET A 244 -15.03 -28.17 -7.88
C MET A 244 -16.17 -28.55 -6.93
N ASN A 245 -16.86 -29.62 -7.30
CA ASN A 245 -17.65 -30.44 -6.37
C ASN A 245 -16.76 -31.28 -5.42
N ASP A 246 -15.44 -31.13 -5.44
CA ASP A 246 -14.53 -31.95 -4.62
C ASP A 246 -13.94 -31.15 -3.46
N THR A 247 -14.70 -31.07 -2.36
CA THR A 247 -14.21 -30.55 -1.07
C THR A 247 -14.04 -31.68 -0.06
N GLN A 248 -13.19 -32.66 -0.35
CA GLN A 248 -12.69 -33.58 0.68
C GLN A 248 -11.24 -33.98 0.38
N SER A 249 -10.32 -33.35 1.10
CA SER A 249 -8.93 -33.79 1.38
C SER A 249 -7.93 -32.68 1.11
N LEU A 250 -7.69 -31.81 2.10
CA LEU A 250 -6.45 -31.02 2.21
C LEU A 250 -6.29 -30.54 3.66
N ALA A 251 -6.12 -31.50 4.55
CA ALA A 251 -5.57 -31.29 5.89
C ALA A 251 -4.34 -32.20 6.05
N SER A 252 -3.25 -31.88 5.35
CA SER A 252 -1.89 -32.37 5.64
C SER A 252 -0.90 -31.93 4.56
N SER A 253 -0.39 -30.70 4.63
CA SER A 253 1.01 -30.45 4.23
C SER A 253 1.40 -29.02 4.60
N ILE A 254 1.98 -28.85 5.78
CA ILE A 254 2.91 -27.75 6.05
C ILE A 254 4.24 -28.43 6.37
N ALA A 255 5.14 -28.45 5.39
CA ALA A 255 6.53 -28.86 5.52
C ALA A 255 7.46 -27.77 4.93
N PRO A 256 8.72 -27.67 5.38
CA PRO A 256 9.49 -26.43 5.31
C PRO A 256 10.18 -26.18 3.96
N LEU A 257 10.26 -24.89 3.60
CA LEU A 257 10.86 -24.35 2.38
C LEU A 257 12.34 -24.74 2.19
N GLY A 258 12.64 -25.33 1.02
CA GLY A 258 13.99 -25.52 0.47
C GLY A 258 14.12 -24.90 -0.94
N MET A 259 15.14 -24.05 -1.08
CA MET A 259 15.80 -23.47 -2.27
C MET A 259 15.31 -23.71 -3.73
N MET A 260 15.12 -22.58 -4.41
CA MET A 260 15.58 -22.16 -5.77
C MET A 260 15.63 -23.14 -6.96
N ARG A 261 14.96 -22.75 -8.06
CA ARG A 261 15.53 -22.29 -9.38
C ARG A 261 14.38 -21.83 -10.29
N ALA A 262 14.34 -20.57 -10.70
CA ALA A 262 14.88 -19.99 -11.94
C ALA A 262 14.10 -20.35 -13.22
N LEU A 263 13.24 -19.44 -13.67
CA LEU A 263 12.86 -19.29 -15.07
C LEU A 263 12.89 -17.81 -15.47
N SER A 264 13.79 -17.51 -16.40
CA SER A 264 13.94 -16.25 -17.10
C SER A 264 13.28 -16.38 -18.47
N ARG A 265 12.23 -15.60 -18.72
CA ARG A 265 11.86 -14.94 -20.01
C ARG A 265 10.42 -14.44 -19.96
N MET A 266 10.28 -13.25 -19.37
CA MET A 266 9.31 -12.19 -19.66
C MET A 266 9.88 -10.97 -18.93
N ARG A 267 10.76 -10.22 -19.62
CA ARG A 267 11.37 -9.02 -19.04
C ARG A 267 10.40 -7.87 -19.32
N SER A 268 9.93 -7.26 -18.24
CA SER A 268 8.83 -6.29 -18.11
C SER A 268 7.43 -6.81 -18.44
N PHE A 269 6.92 -7.58 -17.47
CA PHE A 269 5.54 -8.02 -17.23
C PHE A 269 5.03 -9.20 -18.08
#